data_AF-A0A9D9HS22-F1
#
_entry.id   AF-A0A9D9HS22-F1
#
_cell.length_a   1.000
_cell.length_b   1.000
_cell.length_c   1.000
_cell.angle_alpha   90.00
_cell.angle_beta   90.00
_cell.angle_gamma   90.00
#
_symmetry.space_group_name_H-M   'P 1'
#
loop_
_entity.id
_entity.type
_entity.pdbx_description
1 polymer ?
#
loop_
_entity_poly.entity_id
_entity_poly.type
_entity_poly.pdbx_seq_one_letter_code
_entity_poly.pdbx_strand_id
1 'polypeptide(L)'
;YTFGDASYNTTGEYPYTFTSVDGCDSLVTLRLTVLPVSESEMTLELTTSELPYELKHNGETIYVVEEGTEPGTYWPEITIENGAANGCDSIINLTLTVKLGDALHLTDYEELEFWPNPIERGGKVVISADFSPAERTNLKIEVYNSIGQCVATHRPTGESLYVEDFHVSGMYLVKVTTGTGRLYVGHVIVK
;
A
#
# COMPACT_ATOMS: atom_id res chain seq x y z
N TYR A 1 -24.48 -3.64 34.75
CA TYR A 1 -24.63 -3.26 36.17
C TYR A 1 -25.35 -4.40 36.90
N THR A 2 -24.88 -4.83 38.07
CA THR A 2 -25.51 -5.91 38.84
C THR A 2 -26.38 -5.31 39.95
N PHE A 3 -27.63 -5.76 40.04
CA PHE A 3 -28.61 -5.28 41.01
C PHE A 3 -29.47 -6.44 41.49
N GLY A 4 -29.50 -6.66 42.81
CA GLY A 4 -30.05 -7.88 43.39
C GLY A 4 -29.20 -9.08 42.99
N ASP A 5 -29.82 -10.07 42.38
CA ASP A 5 -29.23 -11.31 41.87
C ASP A 5 -29.04 -11.33 40.34
N ALA A 6 -29.39 -10.24 39.66
CA ALA A 6 -29.36 -10.14 38.19
C ALA A 6 -28.39 -9.06 37.69
N SER A 7 -27.90 -9.26 36.47
CA SER A 7 -27.09 -8.28 35.73
C SER A 7 -27.89 -7.68 34.58
N TYR A 8 -27.88 -6.35 34.49
CA TYR A 8 -28.62 -5.57 33.51
C TYR A 8 -27.66 -4.78 32.62
N ASN A 9 -27.93 -4.78 31.31
CA ASN A 9 -27.16 -4.06 30.29
C ASN A 9 -28.05 -3.21 29.36
N THR A 10 -29.33 -3.03 29.69
CA THR A 10 -30.30 -2.25 28.90
C THR A 10 -30.99 -1.20 29.78
N THR A 11 -31.32 -0.05 29.20
CA THR A 11 -32.06 1.03 29.87
C THR A 11 -33.43 0.52 30.33
N GLY A 12 -33.79 0.79 31.59
CA GLY A 12 -35.07 0.35 32.13
C GLY A 12 -35.24 0.62 33.62
N GLU A 13 -36.44 0.34 34.11
CA GLU A 13 -36.73 0.27 35.54
C GLU A 13 -36.79 -1.20 35.98
N TYR A 14 -35.99 -1.55 36.99
CA TYR A 14 -35.87 -2.91 37.50
C TYR A 14 -36.24 -2.92 38.98
N PRO A 15 -37.50 -3.26 39.34
CA PRO A 15 -37.89 -3.44 40.73
C PRO A 15 -37.29 -4.73 41.29
N TYR A 16 -36.72 -4.64 42.49
CA TYR A 16 -36.24 -5.80 43.23
C TYR A 16 -36.66 -5.68 44.69
N THR A 17 -37.16 -6.78 45.26
CA THR A 17 -37.55 -6.85 46.66
C THR A 17 -36.38 -7.39 47.47
N PHE A 18 -35.87 -6.58 48.39
CA PHE A 18 -34.89 -7.00 49.38
C PHE A 18 -35.59 -7.44 50.66
N THR A 19 -35.38 -8.68 51.08
CA THR A 19 -35.88 -9.22 52.35
C THR A 19 -34.78 -9.12 53.41
N SER A 20 -35.06 -8.48 54.54
CA SER A 20 -34.13 -8.43 55.67
C SER A 20 -34.08 -9.78 56.40
N VAL A 21 -33.03 -9.99 57.21
CA VAL A 21 -32.91 -11.16 58.10
C VAL A 21 -34.08 -11.29 59.09
N ASP A 22 -34.76 -10.19 59.39
CA ASP A 22 -35.93 -10.14 60.28
C ASP A 22 -37.27 -10.32 59.53
N GLY A 23 -37.23 -10.58 58.23
CA GLY A 23 -38.42 -10.86 57.40
C GLY A 23 -39.19 -9.61 56.94
N CYS A 24 -38.61 -8.42 57.07
CA CYS A 24 -39.18 -7.20 56.50
C CYS A 24 -38.71 -7.04 55.05
N ASP A 25 -39.66 -6.84 54.14
CA ASP A 25 -39.38 -6.61 52.73
C ASP A 25 -39.28 -5.12 52.40
N SER A 26 -38.37 -4.76 51.51
CA SER A 26 -38.23 -3.42 50.94
C SER A 26 -38.20 -3.52 49.41
N LEU A 27 -39.14 -2.85 48.74
CA LEU A 27 -39.14 -2.73 47.29
C LEU A 27 -38.21 -1.59 46.87
N VAL A 28 -37.17 -1.91 46.11
CA VAL A 28 -36.23 -0.93 45.55
C VAL A 28 -36.29 -1.00 44.03
N THR A 29 -36.52 0.13 43.38
CA THR A 29 -36.52 0.22 41.91
C THR A 29 -35.21 0.82 41.43
N LEU A 30 -34.42 0.04 40.71
CA LEU A 30 -33.28 0.56 39.96
C LEU A 30 -33.79 1.26 38.71
N ARG A 31 -33.41 2.53 38.53
CA ARG A 31 -33.54 3.25 37.25
C ARG A 31 -32.20 3.22 36.54
N LEU A 32 -32.06 2.34 35.55
CA LEU A 32 -30.83 2.20 34.77
C LEU A 32 -30.96 2.96 33.46
N THR A 33 -30.03 3.86 33.19
CA THR A 33 -29.85 4.49 31.88
C THR A 33 -28.55 3.97 31.28
N VAL A 34 -28.67 3.22 30.19
CA VAL A 34 -27.54 2.78 29.36
C VAL A 34 -27.42 3.76 28.19
N LEU A 35 -26.25 4.39 28.08
CA LEU A 35 -25.96 5.34 27.03
C LEU A 35 -25.63 4.60 25.72
N PRO A 36 -26.04 5.12 24.55
CA PRO A 36 -25.65 4.54 23.27
C PRO A 36 -24.15 4.67 23.04
N VAL A 37 -23.58 3.71 22.30
CA VAL A 37 -22.21 3.79 21.79
C VAL A 37 -22.16 4.93 20.77
N SER A 38 -21.10 5.74 20.83
CA SER A 38 -20.91 6.81 19.84
C SER A 38 -20.23 6.23 18.60
N GLU A 39 -20.91 6.28 17.46
CA GLU A 39 -20.36 5.85 16.17
C GLU A 39 -19.95 7.05 15.33
N SER A 40 -18.84 6.92 14.60
CA SER A 40 -18.38 7.92 13.63
C SER A 40 -17.76 7.27 12.40
N GLU A 41 -17.81 7.97 11.28
CA GLU A 41 -17.21 7.52 10.03
C GLU A 41 -15.90 8.27 9.77
N MET A 42 -14.89 7.54 9.33
CA MET A 42 -13.59 8.09 8.92
C MET A 42 -13.22 7.54 7.54
N THR A 43 -12.59 8.36 6.71
CA THR A 43 -11.98 7.91 5.45
C THR A 43 -10.50 8.21 5.49
N LEU A 44 -9.69 7.21 5.15
CA LEU A 44 -8.24 7.32 5.05
C LEU A 44 -7.80 6.75 3.71
N GLU A 45 -7.05 7.54 2.96
CA GLU A 45 -6.37 7.08 1.75
C GLU A 45 -4.86 7.04 2.02
N LEU A 46 -4.25 5.88 1.78
CA LEU A 46 -2.81 5.67 1.88
C LEU A 46 -2.29 5.11 0.56
N THR A 47 -1.00 5.26 0.36
CA THR A 47 -0.22 4.58 -0.67
C THR A 47 0.60 3.46 -0.03
N THR A 48 0.97 2.43 -0.80
CA THR A 48 1.88 1.38 -0.31
C THR A 48 3.23 1.92 0.20
N SER A 49 3.65 3.11 -0.24
CA SER A 49 4.86 3.81 0.25
C SER A 49 4.70 4.48 1.61
N GLU A 50 3.47 4.71 2.07
CA GLU A 50 3.17 5.27 3.39
C GLU A 50 3.05 4.16 4.46
N LEU A 51 3.23 2.91 4.07
CA LEU A 51 3.18 1.76 4.98
C LEU A 51 4.57 1.48 5.58
N PRO A 52 4.64 1.09 6.86
CA PRO A 52 3.53 0.95 7.80
C PRO A 52 2.98 2.31 8.28
N TYR A 53 1.68 2.38 8.55
CA TYR A 53 1.00 3.60 9.03
C TYR A 53 0.34 3.38 10.39
N GLU A 54 0.62 4.26 11.35
CA GLU A 54 -0.02 4.27 12.67
C GLU A 54 -1.09 5.37 12.75
N LEU A 55 -2.37 4.99 12.82
CA LEU A 55 -3.45 5.92 13.13
C LEU A 55 -3.47 6.19 14.63
N LYS A 56 -3.35 7.47 15.02
CA LYS A 56 -3.31 7.88 16.44
C LYS A 56 -4.50 8.72 16.85
N HIS A 57 -4.99 8.50 18.06
CA HIS A 57 -5.96 9.32 18.75
C HIS A 57 -5.36 9.81 20.07
N ASN A 58 -5.34 11.13 20.32
CA ASN A 58 -4.71 11.74 21.50
C ASN A 58 -3.27 11.31 21.79
N GLY A 59 -2.52 10.94 20.75
CA GLY A 59 -1.13 10.50 20.86
C GLY A 59 -0.94 8.98 21.05
N GLU A 60 -2.03 8.22 21.21
CA GLU A 60 -2.01 6.75 21.31
C GLU A 60 -2.39 6.11 19.97
N THR A 61 -1.70 5.03 19.61
CA THR A 61 -1.98 4.27 18.37
C THR A 61 -3.24 3.43 18.55
N ILE A 62 -4.24 3.70 17.72
CA ILE A 62 -5.55 3.01 17.75
C ILE A 62 -5.70 2.00 16.61
N TYR A 63 -4.90 2.12 15.54
CA TYR A 63 -4.90 1.18 14.42
C TYR A 63 -3.57 1.23 13.67
N VAL A 64 -3.09 0.07 13.19
CA VAL A 64 -1.86 -0.04 12.40
C VAL A 64 -2.19 -0.66 11.05
N VAL A 65 -1.73 -0.03 9.98
CA VAL A 65 -1.69 -0.62 8.65
C VAL A 65 -0.30 -1.21 8.45
N GLU A 66 -0.22 -2.53 8.35
CA GLU A 66 1.02 -3.27 8.28
C GLU A 66 1.78 -3.02 6.96
N GLU A 67 3.10 -3.10 7.02
CA GLU A 67 3.95 -3.11 5.82
C GLU A 67 3.54 -4.28 4.90
N GLY A 68 3.48 -4.02 3.60
CA GLY A 68 3.10 -5.03 2.60
C GLY A 68 1.59 -5.29 2.49
N THR A 69 0.74 -4.51 3.16
CA THR A 69 -0.72 -4.52 2.88
C THR A 69 -0.95 -4.25 1.40
N GLU A 70 -1.65 -5.17 0.73
CA GLU A 70 -1.92 -5.09 -0.71
C GLU A 70 -2.82 -3.89 -1.03
N PRO A 71 -2.72 -3.33 -2.25
CA PRO A 71 -3.67 -2.31 -2.69
C PRO A 71 -5.12 -2.81 -2.67
N GLY A 72 -6.02 -2.01 -2.13
CA GLY A 72 -7.43 -2.37 -1.97
C GLY A 72 -8.19 -1.38 -1.09
N THR A 73 -9.48 -1.64 -0.93
CA THR A 73 -10.34 -0.91 0.01
C THR A 73 -10.76 -1.85 1.13
N TYR A 74 -10.62 -1.39 2.37
CA TYR A 74 -10.87 -2.11 3.61
C TYR A 74 -11.85 -1.32 4.48
N TRP A 75 -12.60 -2.02 5.33
CA TRP A 75 -13.60 -1.43 6.23
C TRP A 75 -13.39 -1.86 7.69
N PRO A 76 -12.25 -1.52 8.33
CA PRO A 76 -12.04 -1.89 9.72
C PRO A 76 -12.92 -1.07 10.67
N GLU A 77 -13.37 -1.74 11.73
CA GLU A 77 -14.07 -1.14 12.86
C GLU A 77 -13.07 -0.97 14.01
N ILE A 78 -12.92 0.26 14.52
CA ILE A 78 -11.97 0.58 15.59
C ILE A 78 -12.74 1.00 16.83
N THR A 79 -12.55 0.27 17.93
CA THR A 79 -13.11 0.62 19.24
C THR A 79 -12.12 1.47 20.03
N ILE A 80 -12.54 2.66 20.44
CA ILE A 80 -11.80 3.50 21.40
C ILE A 80 -12.43 3.28 22.76
N GLU A 81 -11.73 2.55 23.63
CA GLU A 81 -12.18 2.33 25.01
C GLU A 81 -12.29 3.66 25.75
N ASN A 82 -13.42 3.89 26.42
CA ASN A 82 -13.72 5.13 27.13
C ASN A 82 -13.61 6.42 26.27
N GLY A 83 -13.75 6.32 24.95
CA GLY A 83 -13.58 7.44 24.01
C GLY A 83 -14.61 8.56 24.12
N ALA A 84 -15.75 8.35 24.78
CA ALA A 84 -16.78 9.37 25.00
C ALA A 84 -16.61 10.08 26.36
N ALA A 85 -17.10 11.34 26.46
CA ALA A 85 -17.02 12.16 27.68
C ALA A 85 -17.63 11.54 28.95
N ASN A 86 -18.43 10.48 28.80
CA ASN A 86 -19.10 9.75 29.88
C ASN A 86 -18.41 8.42 30.24
N GLY A 87 -17.23 8.13 29.67
CA GLY A 87 -16.54 6.84 29.85
C GLY A 87 -17.18 5.67 29.09
N CYS A 88 -17.98 5.96 28.07
CA CYS A 88 -18.43 4.95 27.11
C CYS A 88 -17.41 4.79 26.00
N ASP A 89 -17.36 3.59 25.42
CA ASP A 89 -16.54 3.33 24.25
C ASP A 89 -17.10 4.07 23.03
N SER A 90 -16.22 4.39 22.09
CA SER A 90 -16.59 4.95 20.79
C SER A 90 -16.19 3.97 19.69
N ILE A 91 -16.96 3.91 18.61
CA ILE A 91 -16.66 3.10 17.43
C ILE A 91 -16.35 4.02 16.24
N ILE A 92 -15.27 3.74 15.53
CA ILE A 92 -14.92 4.38 14.25
C ILE A 92 -15.07 3.33 13.15
N ASN A 93 -15.99 3.61 12.22
CA ASN A 93 -16.13 2.88 10.96
C ASN A 93 -15.18 3.52 9.94
N LEU A 94 -14.03 2.89 9.71
CA LEU A 94 -12.98 3.41 8.83
C LEU A 94 -13.15 2.85 7.42
N THR A 95 -13.26 3.73 6.42
CA THR A 95 -13.03 3.39 5.01
C THR A 95 -11.56 3.64 4.68
N LEU A 96 -10.76 2.56 4.63
CA LEU A 96 -9.34 2.61 4.31
C LEU A 96 -9.12 2.23 2.85
N THR A 97 -8.57 3.12 2.03
CA THR A 97 -8.12 2.78 0.67
C THR A 97 -6.61 2.80 0.63
N VAL A 98 -6.00 1.63 0.42
CA VAL A 98 -4.58 1.49 0.09
C VAL A 98 -4.45 1.49 -1.42
N LYS A 99 -3.89 2.55 -1.97
CA LYS A 99 -3.52 2.61 -3.39
C LYS A 99 -2.12 2.03 -3.52
N LEU A 100 -1.83 1.46 -4.67
CA LEU A 100 -0.43 1.26 -5.04
C LEU A 100 0.20 2.66 -5.00
N GLY A 101 1.21 2.85 -4.15
CA GLY A 101 2.02 4.07 -4.23
C GLY A 101 2.61 4.15 -5.62
N ASP A 102 2.82 5.37 -6.14
CA ASP A 102 3.30 5.60 -7.50
C ASP A 102 4.32 4.53 -7.85
N ALA A 103 3.89 3.57 -8.67
CA ALA A 103 4.56 2.30 -8.81
C ALA A 103 5.90 2.58 -9.45
N LEU A 104 6.97 2.75 -8.65
CA LEU A 104 8.29 3.24 -9.04
C LEU A 104 8.23 3.84 -10.43
N HIS A 105 7.61 5.03 -10.55
CA HIS A 105 7.12 5.52 -11.82
C HIS A 105 8.28 5.39 -12.81
N LEU A 106 8.23 4.37 -13.67
CA LEU A 106 9.16 4.21 -14.77
C LEU A 106 8.70 5.28 -15.78
N THR A 107 8.82 6.55 -15.41
CA THR A 107 8.51 7.72 -16.23
C THR A 107 9.62 8.74 -16.15
N ASP A 108 10.58 8.56 -15.24
CA ASP A 108 11.91 9.13 -15.43
C ASP A 108 12.74 8.25 -16.39
N TYR A 109 12.07 7.56 -17.32
CA TYR A 109 12.73 7.04 -18.50
C TYR A 109 12.29 7.79 -19.75
N GLU A 110 13.26 7.99 -20.64
CA GLU A 110 13.01 8.45 -22.00
C GLU A 110 12.90 7.23 -22.93
N GLU A 111 11.95 7.24 -23.86
CA GLU A 111 11.83 6.16 -24.84
C GLU A 111 13.02 6.15 -25.79
N LEU A 112 13.46 4.95 -26.16
CA LEU A 112 14.61 4.76 -27.03
C LEU A 112 14.21 3.96 -28.27
N GLU A 113 14.51 4.52 -29.44
CA GLU A 113 14.30 3.87 -30.71
C GLU A 113 15.51 3.03 -31.13
N PHE A 114 15.22 1.88 -31.74
CA PHE A 114 16.21 0.93 -32.23
C PHE A 114 16.07 0.75 -33.73
N TRP A 115 17.20 0.78 -34.44
CA TRP A 115 17.22 0.56 -35.88
C TRP A 115 18.33 -0.42 -36.30
N PRO A 116 18.05 -1.42 -37.17
CA PRO A 116 16.72 -1.83 -37.63
C PRO A 116 15.89 -2.48 -36.50
N ASN A 117 14.56 -2.41 -36.59
CA ASN A 117 13.64 -3.13 -35.72
C ASN A 117 12.34 -3.38 -36.51
N PRO A 118 11.93 -4.63 -36.82
CA PRO A 118 12.48 -5.91 -36.32
C PRO A 118 13.84 -6.33 -36.89
N ILE A 119 14.51 -7.29 -36.23
CA ILE A 119 15.74 -7.96 -36.68
C ILE A 119 15.59 -9.48 -36.76
N GLU A 120 16.49 -10.16 -37.49
CA GLU A 120 16.65 -11.62 -37.46
C GLU A 120 17.52 -12.05 -36.27
N ARG A 121 17.47 -13.34 -35.87
CA ARG A 121 18.36 -13.90 -34.85
C ARG A 121 19.84 -13.65 -35.16
N GLY A 122 20.60 -13.24 -34.14
CA GLY A 122 22.00 -12.83 -34.28
C GLY A 122 22.18 -11.47 -34.93
N GLY A 123 21.09 -10.77 -35.25
CA GLY A 123 21.12 -9.41 -35.76
C GLY A 123 21.61 -8.40 -34.73
N LYS A 124 21.86 -7.18 -35.23
CA LYS A 124 22.36 -6.05 -34.46
C LYS A 124 21.38 -4.90 -34.57
N VAL A 125 21.12 -4.22 -33.45
CA VAL A 125 20.36 -2.96 -33.43
C VAL A 125 21.26 -1.81 -33.01
N VAL A 126 21.07 -0.66 -33.64
CA VAL A 126 21.70 0.60 -33.26
C VAL A 126 20.76 1.36 -32.33
N ILE A 127 21.32 1.96 -31.29
CA ILE A 127 20.62 2.87 -30.37
C ILE A 127 20.56 4.24 -31.03
N SER A 128 19.36 4.70 -31.40
CA SER A 128 19.14 6.01 -32.01
C SER A 128 19.04 7.10 -30.94
N ALA A 129 20.14 7.36 -30.22
CA ALA A 129 20.19 8.39 -29.17
C ALA A 129 21.52 9.15 -29.17
N ASP A 130 21.44 10.47 -29.03
CA ASP A 130 22.59 11.37 -28.96
C ASP A 130 22.93 11.70 -27.50
N PHE A 131 23.55 10.75 -26.79
CA PHE A 131 23.99 10.98 -25.41
C PHE A 131 25.15 11.99 -25.34
N SER A 132 25.04 12.96 -24.44
CA SER A 132 26.11 13.90 -24.11
C SER A 132 27.36 13.19 -23.55
N PRO A 133 28.55 13.83 -23.57
CA PRO A 133 29.77 13.24 -22.99
C PRO A 133 29.60 12.80 -21.52
N ALA A 134 28.83 13.55 -20.72
CA ALA A 134 28.54 13.21 -19.33
C ALA A 134 27.66 11.95 -19.21
N GLU A 135 26.62 11.84 -20.04
CA GLU A 135 25.74 10.67 -20.08
C GLU A 135 26.47 9.40 -20.55
N ARG A 136 27.47 9.55 -21.42
CA ARG A 136 28.30 8.43 -21.89
C ARG A 136 29.24 7.88 -20.83
N THR A 137 29.56 8.64 -19.79
CA THR A 137 30.38 8.11 -18.69
C THR A 137 29.65 6.95 -18.01
N ASN A 138 30.33 5.82 -17.78
CA ASN A 138 29.74 4.64 -17.11
C ASN A 138 28.41 4.10 -17.70
N LEU A 139 28.12 4.41 -18.97
CA LEU A 139 26.90 3.99 -19.64
C LEU A 139 26.75 2.45 -19.55
N LYS A 140 25.57 2.02 -19.13
CA LYS A 140 25.24 0.60 -18.93
C LYS A 140 24.02 0.26 -19.76
N ILE A 141 24.12 -0.76 -20.60
CA ILE A 141 23.00 -1.29 -21.38
C ILE A 141 22.68 -2.68 -20.83
N GLU A 142 21.41 -2.93 -20.53
CA GLU A 142 20.90 -4.22 -20.06
C GLU A 142 19.81 -4.70 -21.00
N VAL A 143 19.86 -5.98 -21.38
CA VAL A 143 18.89 -6.59 -22.29
C VAL A 143 18.12 -7.65 -21.52
N TYR A 144 16.80 -7.55 -21.53
CA TYR A 144 15.90 -8.48 -20.86
C TYR A 144 15.01 -9.20 -21.86
N ASN A 145 14.79 -10.50 -21.67
CA ASN A 145 13.83 -11.26 -22.46
C ASN A 145 12.38 -10.99 -21.98
N SER A 146 11.39 -11.59 -22.65
CA SER A 146 9.96 -11.41 -22.33
C SER A 146 9.53 -11.92 -20.96
N ILE A 147 10.37 -12.70 -20.26
CA ILE A 147 10.13 -13.15 -18.88
C ILE A 147 10.92 -12.32 -17.84
N GLY A 148 11.57 -11.23 -18.26
CA GLY A 148 12.26 -10.29 -17.38
C GLY A 148 13.66 -10.71 -16.94
N GLN A 149 14.24 -11.78 -17.52
CA GLN A 149 15.62 -12.17 -17.21
C GLN A 149 16.62 -11.31 -17.97
N CYS A 150 17.63 -10.77 -17.29
CA CYS A 150 18.76 -10.07 -17.92
C CYS A 150 19.63 -11.08 -18.67
N VAL A 151 19.61 -11.03 -20.00
CA VAL A 151 20.34 -11.96 -20.87
C VAL A 151 21.70 -11.39 -21.32
N ALA A 152 21.88 -10.08 -21.28
CA ALA A 152 23.13 -9.43 -21.62
C ALA A 152 23.30 -8.09 -20.89
N THR A 153 24.55 -7.74 -20.59
CA THR A 153 24.93 -6.43 -20.06
C THR A 153 26.14 -5.91 -20.82
N HIS A 154 26.04 -4.70 -21.37
CA HIS A 154 27.10 -4.05 -22.12
C HIS A 154 27.52 -2.73 -21.48
N ARG A 155 28.81 -2.40 -21.58
CA ARG A 155 29.39 -1.12 -21.16
C ARG A 155 30.17 -0.52 -22.33
N PRO A 156 29.50 0.22 -23.23
CA PRO A 156 30.13 0.76 -24.42
C PRO A 156 31.24 1.75 -24.07
N THR A 157 32.36 1.67 -24.78
CA THR A 157 33.50 2.59 -24.66
C THR A 157 33.72 3.44 -25.91
N GLY A 158 33.03 3.14 -27.01
CA GLY A 158 33.16 3.81 -28.31
C GLY A 158 32.00 4.76 -28.62
N GLU A 159 32.08 5.42 -29.78
CA GLU A 159 31.08 6.42 -30.18
C GLU A 159 29.76 5.83 -30.68
N SER A 160 29.82 4.68 -31.35
CA SER A 160 28.64 4.00 -31.88
C SER A 160 28.04 3.05 -30.83
N LEU A 161 26.76 3.21 -30.55
CA LEU A 161 26.03 2.42 -29.58
C LEU A 161 25.14 1.40 -30.28
N TYR A 162 25.40 0.14 -30.00
CA TYR A 162 24.63 -0.97 -30.56
C TYR A 162 24.49 -2.09 -29.56
N VAL A 163 23.49 -2.92 -29.79
CA VAL A 163 23.23 -4.15 -29.04
C VAL A 163 23.22 -5.31 -30.03
N GLU A 164 23.86 -6.40 -29.64
CA GLU A 164 23.94 -7.65 -30.40
C GLU A 164 23.54 -8.84 -29.51
N ASP A 165 23.82 -10.07 -29.96
CA ASP A 165 23.57 -11.32 -29.22
C ASP A 165 22.08 -11.66 -28.95
N PHE A 166 21.21 -11.29 -29.90
CA PHE A 166 19.81 -11.70 -29.91
C PHE A 166 19.63 -13.14 -30.44
N HIS A 167 19.70 -14.15 -29.57
CA HIS A 167 19.74 -15.55 -30.01
C HIS A 167 18.38 -16.25 -30.14
N VAL A 168 17.31 -15.71 -29.57
CA VAL A 168 15.98 -16.33 -29.56
C VAL A 168 14.97 -15.36 -30.15
N SER A 169 14.02 -15.88 -30.94
CA SER A 169 12.91 -15.05 -31.43
C SER A 169 12.04 -14.58 -30.26
N GLY A 170 11.60 -13.33 -30.30
CA GLY A 170 10.75 -12.77 -29.27
C GLY A 170 10.93 -11.27 -29.12
N MET A 171 10.27 -10.75 -28.08
CA MET A 171 10.42 -9.36 -27.67
C MET A 171 11.46 -9.26 -26.57
N TYR A 172 12.38 -8.30 -26.73
CA TYR A 172 13.36 -7.95 -25.74
C TYR A 172 13.13 -6.51 -25.28
N LEU A 173 13.31 -6.28 -23.98
CA LEU A 173 13.39 -4.96 -23.40
C LEU A 173 14.87 -4.57 -23.32
N VAL A 174 15.22 -3.40 -23.82
CA VAL A 174 16.57 -2.84 -23.70
C VAL A 174 16.50 -1.62 -22.80
N LYS A 175 17.28 -1.66 -21.72
CA LYS A 175 17.40 -0.62 -20.71
C LYS A 175 18.78 0.02 -20.82
N VAL A 176 18.84 1.34 -20.92
CA VAL A 176 20.10 2.10 -20.89
C VAL A 176 20.11 3.01 -19.67
N THR A 177 21.15 2.92 -18.85
CA THR A 177 21.38 3.82 -17.73
C THR A 177 22.64 4.65 -18.03
N THR A 178 22.47 5.97 -18.09
CA THR A 178 23.56 6.91 -18.37
C THR A 178 24.39 7.19 -17.11
N GLY A 179 25.57 7.80 -17.28
CA GLY A 179 26.42 8.25 -16.16
C GLY A 179 25.80 9.34 -15.29
N THR A 180 24.84 10.10 -15.84
CA THR A 180 24.07 11.10 -15.11
C THR A 180 22.90 10.51 -14.34
N GLY A 181 22.69 9.19 -14.43
CA GLY A 181 21.58 8.48 -13.78
C GLY A 181 20.26 8.50 -14.55
N ARG A 182 20.25 9.05 -15.76
CA ARG A 182 19.05 8.99 -16.63
C ARG A 182 18.81 7.59 -17.12
N LEU A 183 17.54 7.24 -17.20
CA LEU A 183 17.08 5.94 -17.67
C LEU A 183 16.48 6.08 -19.05
N TYR A 184 16.76 5.13 -19.93
CA TYR A 184 16.13 5.02 -21.23
C TYR A 184 15.67 3.59 -21.44
N VAL A 185 14.53 3.42 -22.09
CA VAL A 185 13.94 2.09 -22.32
C VAL A 185 13.36 2.01 -23.72
N GLY A 186 13.54 0.87 -24.38
CA GLY A 186 12.79 0.55 -25.58
C GLY A 186 12.77 -0.94 -25.86
N HIS A 187 12.10 -1.33 -26.94
CA HIS A 187 11.84 -2.73 -27.26
C HIS A 187 12.45 -3.13 -28.60
N VAL A 188 12.98 -4.35 -28.66
CA VAL A 188 13.51 -4.96 -29.89
C VAL A 188 12.74 -6.22 -30.21
N ILE A 189 12.28 -6.34 -31.45
CA ILE A 189 11.58 -7.52 -31.95
C ILE A 189 12.55 -8.37 -32.77
N VAL A 190 12.74 -9.61 -32.35
CA VAL A 190 13.60 -10.60 -33.02
C VAL A 190 12.72 -11.66 -33.67
N LYS A 191 12.84 -11.79 -34.98
CA LYS A 191 12.15 -12.81 -35.79
C LYS A 191 12.90 -14.13 -35.76
#